data_AF-A0A928WYQ8-F1
#
_entry.id   AF-A0A928WYQ8-F1
#
_cell.length_a   1.000
_cell.length_b   1.000
_cell.length_c   1.000
_cell.angle_alpha   90.00
_cell.angle_beta   90.00
_cell.angle_gamma   90.00
#
_symmetry.space_group_name_H-M   'P 1'
#
loop_
_entity.id
_entity.type
_entity.pdbx_description
1 polymer ?
#
loop_
_entity_poly.entity_id
_entity_poly.type
_entity_poly.pdbx_seq_one_letter_code
_entity_poly.pdbx_strand_id
1 'polypeptide(L)'
;MNPASIKYLLNQAELLHQQDPPNAGSIYTAFTTSWIAWEALRTRFIRVVIHQKGWLLKDADKVLAKCHISSTKKAKDVLIRLGVKDPYQWSGQSGKVWRALSEIEPLRHRLIHGFKSVDPARIQAATEIVIYAVKNHDWLSDVPLVDPPEKRSVVGPILTPCHSSKKTHDRTLDELAQIMGVSVTDGQSSIPSMERLESLTQKICIDK
;
A
#
# COMPACT_ATOMS: atom_id res chain seq x y z
N MET A 1 5.20 6.55 -7.55
CA MET A 1 6.54 6.01 -7.88
C MET A 1 6.43 5.12 -9.11
N ASN A 2 7.40 5.19 -10.02
CA ASN A 2 7.41 4.33 -11.20
C ASN A 2 7.94 2.91 -10.84
N PRO A 3 7.74 1.91 -11.70
CA PRO A 3 8.13 0.52 -11.42
C PRO A 3 9.64 0.34 -11.25
N ALA A 4 10.44 1.03 -12.07
CA ALA A 4 11.89 0.97 -12.03
C ALA A 4 12.44 1.45 -10.67
N SER A 5 11.86 2.51 -10.10
CA SER A 5 12.23 3.00 -8.77
C SER A 5 11.85 2.02 -7.66
N ILE A 6 10.69 1.36 -7.75
CA ILE A 6 10.29 0.31 -6.78
C ILE A 6 11.28 -0.85 -6.85
N LYS A 7 11.63 -1.30 -8.06
CA LYS A 7 12.61 -2.37 -8.29
C LYS A 7 14.00 -1.96 -7.79
N TYR A 8 14.41 -0.72 -8.01
CA TYR A 8 15.67 -0.20 -7.48
C TYR A 8 15.71 -0.26 -5.96
N LEU A 9 14.67 0.22 -5.27
CA LEU A 9 14.58 0.13 -3.81
C LEU A 9 14.61 -1.32 -3.31
N LEU A 10 13.89 -2.22 -3.98
CA LEU A 10 13.90 -3.64 -3.64
C LEU A 10 15.30 -4.25 -3.78
N ASN A 11 15.99 -3.97 -4.89
CA ASN A 11 17.36 -4.43 -5.11
C ASN A 11 18.32 -3.88 -4.04
N GLN A 12 18.18 -2.61 -3.65
CA GLN A 12 18.99 -2.03 -2.57
C GLN A 12 18.72 -2.72 -1.22
N ALA A 13 17.44 -3.00 -0.92
CA ALA A 13 17.08 -3.72 0.29
C ALA A 13 17.65 -5.15 0.30
N GLU A 14 17.61 -5.87 -0.84
CA GLU A 14 18.22 -7.19 -0.99
C GLU A 14 19.73 -7.16 -0.76
N LEU A 15 20.44 -6.21 -1.38
CA LEU A 15 21.89 -6.06 -1.22
C LEU A 15 22.27 -5.79 0.24
N LEU A 16 21.53 -4.91 0.93
CA LEU A 16 21.75 -4.60 2.34
C LEU A 16 21.45 -5.80 3.25
N HIS A 17 20.40 -6.57 2.93
CA HIS A 17 19.99 -7.77 3.66
C HIS A 17 21.01 -8.91 3.55
N GLN A 18 21.67 -9.03 2.40
CA GLN A 18 22.66 -10.07 2.09
C GLN A 18 24.09 -9.76 2.57
N GLN A 19 24.32 -8.61 3.23
CA GLN A 19 25.64 -8.29 3.76
C GLN A 19 26.06 -9.26 4.87
N ASP A 20 27.29 -9.78 4.76
CA ASP A 20 27.90 -10.68 5.74
C ASP A 20 29.21 -10.07 6.29
N PRO A 21 29.36 -9.86 7.60
CA PRO A 21 28.35 -10.03 8.64
C PRO A 21 27.28 -8.94 8.58
N PRO A 22 26.01 -9.26 8.91
CA PRO A 22 24.96 -8.25 8.98
C PRO A 22 25.23 -7.34 10.17
N ASN A 23 25.51 -6.06 9.90
CA ASN A 23 25.60 -5.07 10.96
C ASN A 23 24.19 -4.55 11.30
N ALA A 24 23.96 -4.11 12.53
CA ALA A 24 22.63 -3.65 12.95
C ALA A 24 22.10 -2.51 12.07
N GLY A 25 22.98 -1.61 11.61
CA GLY A 25 22.62 -0.52 10.70
C GLY A 25 22.03 -1.02 9.38
N SER A 26 22.70 -1.98 8.73
CA SER A 26 22.27 -2.54 7.45
C SER A 26 20.96 -3.30 7.56
N ILE A 27 20.72 -4.01 8.68
CA ILE A 27 19.44 -4.67 8.97
C ILE A 27 18.28 -3.66 8.98
N TYR A 28 18.43 -2.54 9.71
CA TYR A 28 17.40 -1.51 9.79
C TYR A 28 17.21 -0.76 8.47
N THR A 29 18.30 -0.47 7.75
CA THR A 29 18.24 0.18 6.44
C THR A 29 17.58 -0.74 5.41
N ALA A 30 17.89 -2.04 5.39
CA ALA A 30 17.25 -3.02 4.52
C ALA A 30 15.74 -3.10 4.78
N PHE A 31 15.35 -3.18 6.05
CA PHE A 31 13.94 -3.17 6.44
C PHE A 31 13.23 -1.89 5.99
N THR A 32 13.80 -0.72 6.29
CA THR A 32 13.22 0.57 5.93
C THR A 32 13.06 0.70 4.41
N THR A 33 14.09 0.28 3.66
CA THR A 33 14.11 0.38 2.20
C THR A 33 13.07 -0.56 1.56
N SER A 34 12.99 -1.81 2.03
CA SER A 34 11.97 -2.76 1.57
C SER A 34 10.55 -2.31 1.93
N TRP A 35 10.36 -1.70 3.10
CA TRP A 35 9.06 -1.15 3.50
C TRP A 35 8.63 0.04 2.61
N ILE A 36 9.56 0.94 2.26
CA ILE A 36 9.28 2.02 1.30
C ILE A 36 8.88 1.44 -0.06
N ALA A 37 9.55 0.38 -0.51
CA ALA A 37 9.18 -0.31 -1.75
C ALA A 37 7.75 -0.88 -1.68
N TRP A 38 7.37 -1.49 -0.56
CA TRP A 38 6.00 -1.95 -0.31
C TRP A 38 4.98 -0.80 -0.33
N GLU A 39 5.23 0.30 0.40
CA GLU A 39 4.32 1.45 0.42
C GLU A 39 4.15 2.07 -0.97
N ALA A 40 5.22 2.12 -1.75
CA ALA A 40 5.20 2.57 -3.14
C ALA A 40 4.38 1.64 -4.04
N LEU A 41 4.55 0.32 -3.91
CA LEU A 41 3.77 -0.68 -4.63
C LEU A 41 2.28 -0.61 -4.28
N ARG A 42 1.95 -0.53 -2.98
CA ARG A 42 0.58 -0.39 -2.48
C ARG A 42 -0.09 0.89 -3.00
N THR A 43 0.61 2.01 -2.96
CA THR A 43 0.09 3.28 -3.49
C THR A 43 -0.14 3.19 -5.00
N ARG A 44 0.80 2.59 -5.73
CA ARG A 44 0.67 2.35 -7.17
C ARG A 44 -0.52 1.45 -7.49
N PHE A 45 -0.75 0.39 -6.71
CA PHE A 45 -1.90 -0.49 -6.87
C PHE A 45 -3.21 0.31 -6.86
N ILE A 46 -3.38 1.14 -5.84
CA ILE A 46 -4.62 1.91 -5.67
C ILE A 46 -4.79 2.90 -6.84
N ARG A 47 -3.70 3.52 -7.32
CA ARG A 47 -3.74 4.37 -8.53
C ARG A 47 -4.21 3.59 -9.77
N VAL A 48 -3.72 2.37 -9.97
CA VAL A 48 -4.14 1.50 -11.08
C VAL A 48 -5.64 1.20 -10.97
N VAL A 49 -6.13 0.82 -9.79
CA VAL A 49 -7.55 0.54 -9.56
C VAL A 49 -8.42 1.76 -9.83
N ILE A 50 -8.00 2.94 -9.34
CA ILE A 50 -8.71 4.20 -9.59
C ILE A 50 -8.71 4.49 -11.09
N HIS A 51 -7.58 4.40 -11.77
CA HIS A 51 -7.48 4.64 -13.21
C HIS A 51 -8.34 3.67 -14.05
N GLN A 52 -8.33 2.37 -13.71
CA GLN A 52 -9.18 1.37 -14.36
C GLN A 52 -10.68 1.64 -14.21
N LYS A 53 -11.07 2.45 -13.23
CA LYS A 53 -12.46 2.92 -13.03
C LYS A 53 -12.79 4.20 -13.82
N GLY A 54 -11.90 4.66 -14.69
CA GLY A 54 -12.13 5.80 -15.59
C GLY A 54 -11.68 7.15 -15.02
N TRP A 55 -10.98 7.14 -13.90
CA TRP A 55 -10.50 8.33 -13.20
C TRP A 55 -9.15 8.78 -13.72
N LEU A 56 -8.90 10.10 -13.71
CA LEU A 56 -7.58 10.62 -14.07
C LEU A 56 -6.57 10.42 -12.94
N LEU A 57 -5.31 10.23 -13.29
CA LEU A 57 -4.23 10.02 -12.32
C LEU A 57 -4.02 11.23 -11.41
N LYS A 58 -4.21 12.46 -11.93
CA LYS A 58 -4.14 13.68 -11.11
C LYS A 58 -5.19 13.73 -10.00
N ASP A 59 -6.37 13.17 -10.24
CA ASP A 59 -7.48 13.17 -9.28
C ASP A 59 -7.28 12.04 -8.26
N ALA A 60 -6.78 10.89 -8.71
CA ALA A 60 -6.31 9.82 -7.83
C ALA A 60 -5.25 10.35 -6.84
N ASP A 61 -4.25 11.09 -7.31
CA ASP A 61 -3.16 11.60 -6.47
C ASP A 61 -3.65 12.57 -5.41
N LYS A 62 -4.60 13.46 -5.75
CA LYS A 62 -5.24 14.37 -4.79
C LYS A 62 -5.97 13.60 -3.70
N VAL A 63 -6.78 12.61 -4.05
CA VAL A 63 -7.57 11.87 -3.05
C VAL A 63 -6.70 10.95 -2.21
N LEU A 64 -5.69 10.30 -2.79
CA LEU A 64 -4.71 9.50 -2.05
C LEU A 64 -3.94 10.34 -1.02
N ALA A 65 -3.55 11.57 -1.38
CA ALA A 65 -2.91 12.50 -0.47
C ALA A 65 -3.82 12.83 0.72
N LYS A 66 -5.13 13.06 0.48
CA LYS A 66 -6.11 13.35 1.54
C LYS A 66 -6.46 12.14 2.40
N CYS A 67 -6.49 10.92 1.83
CA CYS A 67 -6.80 9.70 2.58
C CYS A 67 -5.74 9.36 3.65
N HIS A 68 -4.52 9.91 3.53
CA HIS A 68 -3.38 9.58 4.38
C HIS A 68 -3.24 8.06 4.55
N ILE A 69 -3.00 7.35 3.44
CA ILE A 69 -2.87 5.87 3.40
C ILE A 69 -1.52 5.46 3.99
N SER A 70 -1.36 5.73 5.29
CA SER A 70 -0.19 5.40 6.09
C SER A 70 -0.22 3.95 6.58
N SER A 71 -1.37 3.27 6.48
CA SER A 71 -1.54 1.93 7.02
C SER A 71 -2.20 0.96 6.06
N THR A 72 -1.95 -0.33 6.31
CA THR A 72 -2.55 -1.43 5.54
C THR A 72 -4.04 -1.51 5.78
N LYS A 73 -4.51 -1.16 6.99
CA LYS A 73 -5.94 -0.99 7.29
C LYS A 73 -6.58 0.10 6.43
N LYS A 74 -6.01 1.30 6.38
CA LYS A 74 -6.54 2.39 5.55
C LYS A 74 -6.52 2.04 4.07
N ALA A 75 -5.46 1.37 3.59
CA ALA A 75 -5.39 0.90 2.21
C ALA A 75 -6.51 -0.10 1.90
N LYS A 76 -6.77 -1.05 2.81
CA LYS A 76 -7.88 -2.01 2.71
C LYS A 76 -9.23 -1.29 2.62
N ASP A 77 -9.48 -0.31 3.50
CA ASP A 77 -10.73 0.44 3.52
C ASP A 77 -10.94 1.23 2.21
N VAL A 78 -9.88 1.82 1.66
CA VAL A 78 -9.89 2.47 0.34
C VAL A 78 -10.20 1.48 -0.78
N LEU A 79 -9.59 0.29 -0.78
CA LEU A 79 -9.85 -0.73 -1.79
C LEU A 79 -11.30 -1.21 -1.77
N ILE A 80 -11.86 -1.46 -0.58
CA ILE A 80 -13.27 -1.86 -0.41
C ILE A 80 -14.20 -0.75 -0.93
N ARG A 81 -13.92 0.51 -0.61
CA ARG A 81 -14.66 1.68 -1.11
C ARG A 81 -14.62 1.78 -2.63
N LEU A 82 -13.48 1.47 -3.23
CA LEU A 82 -13.35 1.36 -4.68
C LEU A 82 -14.08 0.12 -5.24
N GLY A 83 -14.74 -0.71 -4.43
CA GLY A 83 -15.44 -1.92 -4.89
C GLY A 83 -14.50 -3.08 -5.22
N VAL A 84 -13.27 -3.06 -4.72
CA VAL A 84 -12.36 -4.22 -4.76
C VAL A 84 -12.70 -5.14 -3.58
N LYS A 85 -12.69 -6.45 -3.81
CA LYS A 85 -12.88 -7.45 -2.75
C LYS A 85 -11.88 -7.20 -1.62
N ASP A 86 -12.30 -7.41 -0.37
CA ASP A 86 -11.41 -7.30 0.79
C ASP A 86 -10.10 -8.09 0.56
N PRO A 87 -8.93 -7.42 0.60
CA PRO A 87 -7.62 -8.05 0.49
C PRO A 87 -7.38 -9.25 1.41
N TYR A 88 -7.97 -9.25 2.60
CA TYR A 88 -7.88 -10.38 3.53
C TYR A 88 -8.61 -11.63 3.03
N GLN A 89 -9.53 -11.48 2.07
CA GLN A 89 -10.31 -12.53 1.44
C GLN A 89 -9.83 -12.89 0.03
N TRP A 90 -8.70 -12.33 -0.42
CA TRP A 90 -8.08 -12.74 -1.68
C TRP A 90 -7.57 -14.18 -1.56
N SER A 91 -7.72 -14.94 -2.63
CA SER A 91 -7.25 -16.33 -2.70
C SER A 91 -5.74 -16.40 -2.91
N GLY A 92 -5.17 -17.56 -2.63
CA GLY A 92 -3.79 -17.89 -2.97
C GLY A 92 -2.76 -17.00 -2.28
N GLN A 93 -1.75 -16.60 -3.03
CA GLN A 93 -0.58 -15.94 -2.50
C GLN A 93 -0.84 -14.48 -2.10
N SER A 94 -1.66 -13.75 -2.85
CA SER A 94 -1.94 -12.33 -2.62
C SER A 94 -2.57 -12.06 -1.25
N GLY A 95 -3.54 -12.90 -0.83
CA GLY A 95 -4.17 -12.77 0.48
C GLY A 95 -3.21 -13.10 1.64
N LYS A 96 -2.34 -14.10 1.46
CA LYS A 96 -1.31 -14.46 2.45
C LYS A 96 -0.30 -13.33 2.63
N VAL A 97 0.19 -12.78 1.53
CA VAL A 97 1.14 -11.65 1.53
C VAL A 97 0.53 -10.42 2.22
N TRP A 98 -0.71 -10.06 1.90
CA TRP A 98 -1.38 -8.92 2.52
C TRP A 98 -1.49 -9.05 4.04
N ARG A 99 -1.83 -10.25 4.54
CA ARG A 99 -1.91 -10.53 5.98
C ARG A 99 -0.54 -10.40 6.64
N ALA A 100 0.48 -11.03 6.07
CA ALA A 100 1.85 -10.97 6.59
C ALA A 100 2.36 -9.52 6.68
N LEU A 101 2.13 -8.70 5.65
CA LEU A 101 2.52 -7.29 5.65
C LEU A 101 1.76 -6.47 6.70
N SER A 102 0.47 -6.79 6.93
CA SER A 102 -0.33 -6.15 7.97
C SER A 102 0.21 -6.47 9.38
N GLU A 103 0.74 -7.67 9.59
CA GLU A 103 1.35 -8.11 10.86
C GLU A 103 2.74 -7.50 11.09
N ILE A 104 3.46 -7.14 10.03
CA ILE A 104 4.77 -6.48 10.09
C ILE A 104 4.63 -4.98 10.34
N GLU A 105 3.52 -4.35 9.97
CA GLU A 105 3.32 -2.90 10.11
C GLU A 105 3.57 -2.34 11.53
N PRO A 106 3.14 -3.00 12.63
CA PRO A 106 3.49 -2.58 13.99
C PRO A 106 4.99 -2.60 14.28
N LEU A 107 5.75 -3.49 13.64
CA LEU A 107 7.21 -3.53 13.73
C LEU A 107 7.82 -2.28 13.09
N ARG A 108 7.32 -1.86 11.92
CA ARG A 108 7.72 -0.59 11.27
C ARG A 108 7.41 0.62 12.15
N HIS A 109 6.23 0.65 12.76
CA HIS A 109 5.87 1.75 13.67
C HIS A 109 6.85 1.85 14.84
N ARG A 110 7.15 0.72 15.51
CA ARG A 110 8.12 0.68 16.61
C ARG A 110 9.52 1.13 16.19
N LEU A 111 9.98 0.68 15.03
CA LEU A 111 11.30 1.05 14.52
C LEU A 111 11.41 2.57 14.28
N ILE A 112 10.41 3.17 13.63
CA ILE A 112 10.43 4.61 13.31
C ILE A 112 10.30 5.49 14.55
N HIS A 113 9.54 5.04 15.56
CA HIS A 113 9.39 5.78 16.81
C HIS A 113 10.51 5.51 17.83
N GLY A 114 11.60 4.86 17.42
CA GLY A 114 12.80 4.74 18.24
C GLY A 114 12.64 3.86 19.47
N PHE A 115 11.75 2.86 19.44
CA PHE A 115 11.65 1.88 20.52
C PHE A 115 12.99 1.13 20.64
N LYS A 116 13.69 1.37 21.75
CA LYS A 116 15.11 0.99 22.00
C LYS A 116 15.42 -0.52 22.02
N SER A 117 14.44 -1.40 21.79
CA SER A 117 14.57 -2.84 22.02
C SER A 117 13.97 -3.71 20.92
N VAL A 118 13.98 -3.26 19.67
CA VAL A 118 13.57 -4.13 18.57
C VAL A 118 14.70 -5.12 18.26
N ASP A 119 14.42 -6.40 18.43
CA ASP A 119 15.34 -7.50 18.09
C ASP A 119 15.75 -7.46 16.60
N PRO A 120 17.05 -7.32 16.28
CA PRO A 120 17.54 -7.32 14.91
C PRO A 120 17.17 -8.59 14.13
N ALA A 121 17.14 -9.77 14.78
CA ALA A 121 16.77 -11.01 14.11
C ALA A 121 15.30 -10.98 13.63
N ARG A 122 14.41 -10.40 14.43
CA ARG A 122 13.02 -10.17 14.05
C ARG A 122 12.88 -9.20 12.90
N ILE A 123 13.70 -8.14 12.86
CA ILE A 123 13.70 -7.19 11.75
C ILE A 123 14.22 -7.86 10.48
N GLN A 124 15.29 -8.64 10.57
CA GLN A 124 15.84 -9.39 9.45
C GLN A 124 14.80 -10.35 8.84
N ALA A 125 14.12 -11.15 9.66
CA ALA A 125 13.04 -12.04 9.19
C ALA A 125 11.88 -11.25 8.56
N ALA A 126 11.50 -10.10 9.13
CA ALA A 126 10.47 -9.24 8.55
C ALA A 126 10.90 -8.64 7.21
N THR A 127 12.16 -8.25 7.06
CA THR A 127 12.74 -7.77 5.81
C THR A 127 12.61 -8.82 4.71
N GLU A 128 12.91 -10.08 4.99
CA GLU A 128 12.76 -11.17 4.02
C GLU A 128 11.32 -11.31 3.53
N ILE A 129 10.36 -11.26 4.45
CA ILE A 129 8.93 -11.35 4.11
C ILE A 129 8.52 -10.17 3.23
N VAL A 130 8.96 -8.95 3.56
CA VAL A 130 8.64 -7.74 2.76
C VAL A 130 9.29 -7.83 1.38
N ILE A 131 10.57 -8.21 1.29
CA ILE A 131 11.27 -8.39 0.00
C ILE A 131 10.54 -9.42 -0.85
N TYR A 132 10.25 -10.59 -0.27
CA TYR A 132 9.52 -11.67 -0.93
C TYR A 132 8.13 -11.20 -1.41
N ALA A 133 7.41 -10.46 -0.57
CA ALA A 133 6.12 -9.91 -0.91
C ALA A 133 6.19 -8.95 -2.10
N VAL A 134 7.12 -8.00 -2.10
CA VAL A 134 7.25 -7.02 -3.18
C VAL A 134 7.73 -7.69 -4.48
N LYS A 135 8.62 -8.69 -4.39
CA LYS A 135 9.20 -9.38 -5.54
C LYS A 135 8.20 -10.26 -6.29
N ASN A 136 7.31 -10.94 -5.58
CA ASN A 136 6.38 -11.92 -6.17
C ASN A 136 5.02 -11.32 -6.56
N HIS A 137 4.90 -9.99 -6.60
CA HIS A 137 3.70 -9.27 -7.02
C HIS A 137 3.89 -8.68 -8.44
N ASP A 138 3.97 -9.55 -9.45
CA ASP A 138 4.24 -9.21 -10.87
C ASP A 138 3.16 -8.32 -11.55
N TRP A 139 1.96 -8.21 -10.98
CA TRP A 139 0.80 -7.67 -11.73
C TRP A 139 0.62 -6.15 -11.66
N LEU A 140 1.52 -5.41 -11.01
CA LEU A 140 1.38 -3.94 -10.81
C LEU A 140 2.63 -3.13 -11.14
N SER A 141 3.78 -3.76 -11.30
CA SER A 141 4.96 -3.13 -11.87
C SER A 141 4.64 -2.66 -13.28
N ASP A 142 4.16 -3.53 -14.15
CA ASP A 142 4.28 -3.28 -15.59
C ASP A 142 3.06 -2.62 -16.24
N VAL A 143 1.98 -2.36 -15.47
CA VAL A 143 0.80 -1.66 -16.00
C VAL A 143 1.15 -0.19 -16.28
N PRO A 144 1.18 0.27 -17.55
CA PRO A 144 1.46 1.67 -17.83
C PRO A 144 0.36 2.54 -17.24
N LEU A 145 0.75 3.50 -16.40
CA LEU A 145 -0.14 4.53 -15.88
C LEU A 145 0.05 5.77 -16.75
N VAL A 146 -0.69 5.84 -17.84
CA VAL A 146 -0.73 6.99 -18.74
C VAL A 146 -2.19 7.37 -18.88
N ASP A 147 -2.54 8.60 -18.49
CA ASP A 147 -3.87 9.12 -18.77
C ASP A 147 -4.09 9.06 -20.29
N PRO A 148 -5.26 8.58 -20.77
CA PRO A 148 -5.52 8.55 -22.19
C PRO A 148 -5.38 9.97 -22.76
N PRO A 149 -4.77 10.15 -23.95
CA PRO A 149 -4.75 11.45 -24.61
C PRO A 149 -6.20 11.94 -24.76
N GLU A 150 -6.44 13.24 -24.59
CA GLU A 150 -7.74 13.90 -24.32
C GLU A 150 -8.95 13.49 -25.21
N LYS A 151 -8.74 12.71 -26.28
CA LYS A 151 -9.78 12.03 -27.04
C LYS A 151 -10.06 10.66 -26.43
N ARG A 152 -10.96 10.62 -25.44
CA ARG A 152 -11.58 9.37 -24.97
C ARG A 152 -12.30 8.69 -26.14
N SER A 153 -11.70 7.67 -26.74
CA SER A 153 -12.44 6.73 -27.57
C SER A 153 -13.33 5.91 -26.63
N VAL A 154 -14.63 5.92 -26.92
CA VAL A 154 -15.64 5.15 -26.21
C VAL A 154 -15.31 3.67 -26.42
N VAL A 155 -14.66 3.05 -25.43
CA VAL A 155 -14.69 1.59 -25.32
C VAL A 155 -16.12 1.23 -24.91
N GLY A 156 -16.70 0.28 -25.64
CA GLY A 156 -18.12 -0.08 -25.60
C GLY A 156 -18.69 -0.47 -24.23
N PRO A 157 -19.97 -0.88 -24.21
CA PRO A 157 -20.92 -0.58 -23.14
C PRO A 157 -20.66 -1.44 -21.90
N ILE A 158 -19.81 -0.96 -21.00
CA ILE A 158 -19.83 -1.41 -19.60
C ILE A 158 -20.19 -0.27 -18.65
N LEU A 159 -20.00 0.99 -19.04
CA LEU A 159 -20.51 2.14 -18.28
C LEU A 159 -20.89 3.24 -19.27
N THR A 160 -22.15 3.65 -19.28
CA THR A 160 -22.62 4.83 -20.03
C THR A 160 -21.71 6.02 -19.71
N PRO A 161 -21.07 6.64 -20.72
CA PRO A 161 -20.13 7.72 -20.48
C PRO A 161 -20.89 8.96 -19.99
N CYS A 162 -20.55 9.41 -18.78
CA CYS A 162 -20.95 10.73 -18.32
C CYS A 162 -20.13 11.76 -19.09
N HIS A 163 -20.74 12.46 -20.04
CA HIS A 163 -20.10 13.44 -20.91
C HIS A 163 -19.32 14.49 -20.10
N SER A 164 -18.04 14.67 -20.43
CA SER A 164 -17.15 15.58 -19.72
C SER A 164 -17.39 17.04 -20.12
N SER A 165 -18.32 17.69 -19.44
CA SER A 165 -18.34 19.15 -19.30
C SER A 165 -17.28 19.55 -18.26
N LYS A 166 -16.64 20.73 -18.34
CA LYS A 166 -15.69 21.21 -17.31
C LYS A 166 -16.22 21.13 -15.86
N LYS A 167 -17.55 21.13 -15.65
CA LYS A 167 -18.19 20.89 -14.34
C LYS A 167 -18.12 19.44 -13.83
N THR A 168 -17.77 18.47 -14.68
CA THR A 168 -17.61 17.06 -14.28
C THR A 168 -16.28 16.77 -13.61
N HIS A 169 -15.21 17.53 -13.86
CA HIS A 169 -13.93 17.27 -13.16
C HIS A 169 -14.05 17.47 -11.65
N ASP A 170 -14.72 18.52 -11.21
CA ASP A 170 -14.96 18.76 -9.79
C ASP A 170 -15.95 17.75 -9.20
N ARG A 171 -17.01 17.40 -9.93
CA ARG A 171 -17.93 16.31 -9.53
C ARG A 171 -17.23 14.97 -9.41
N THR A 172 -16.33 14.65 -10.33
CA THR A 172 -15.53 13.44 -10.25
C THR A 172 -14.69 13.51 -8.97
N LEU A 173 -13.93 14.58 -8.73
CA LEU A 173 -13.11 14.66 -7.52
C LEU A 173 -13.94 14.50 -6.23
N ASP A 174 -15.10 15.15 -6.15
CA ASP A 174 -16.03 15.06 -5.02
C ASP A 174 -16.64 13.66 -4.89
N GLU A 175 -17.04 13.02 -5.99
CA GLU A 175 -17.54 11.64 -6.04
C GLU A 175 -16.45 10.64 -5.60
N LEU A 176 -15.21 10.79 -6.07
CA LEU A 176 -14.09 9.95 -5.64
C LEU A 176 -13.75 10.19 -4.17
N ALA A 177 -13.78 11.43 -3.72
CA ALA A 177 -13.58 11.78 -2.31
C ALA A 177 -14.70 11.17 -1.44
N GLN A 178 -15.96 11.23 -1.89
CA GLN A 178 -17.10 10.63 -1.21
C GLN A 178 -16.99 9.10 -1.16
N ILE A 179 -16.64 8.45 -2.28
CA ILE A 179 -16.38 7.01 -2.35
C ILE A 179 -15.27 6.65 -1.38
N MET A 180 -14.14 7.36 -1.45
CA MET A 180 -13.00 7.17 -0.55
C MET A 180 -13.26 7.71 0.85
N GLY A 181 -14.49 8.19 1.13
CA GLY A 181 -15.02 8.73 2.39
C GLY A 181 -14.07 9.71 3.06
N VAL A 182 -13.61 10.68 2.28
CA VAL A 182 -12.86 11.84 2.72
C VAL A 182 -13.69 13.07 2.39
N SER A 183 -13.97 13.90 3.39
CA SER A 183 -14.51 15.23 3.11
C SER A 183 -13.44 16.02 2.37
N VAL A 184 -13.82 16.77 1.35
CA VAL A 184 -12.88 17.64 0.62
C VAL A 184 -12.35 18.75 1.54
N THR A 185 -12.93 18.93 2.73
CA THR A 185 -12.55 19.86 3.80
C THR A 185 -12.02 19.16 5.06
N ASP A 186 -10.74 19.42 5.37
CA ASP A 186 -9.88 19.31 6.59
C ASP A 186 -10.13 18.30 7.77
N GLY A 187 -9.03 17.63 8.20
CA GLY A 187 -8.57 17.61 9.62
C GLY A 187 -8.78 16.38 10.56
N GLN A 188 -7.71 15.61 10.81
CA GLN A 188 -7.25 14.82 12.01
C GLN A 188 -8.20 14.05 12.99
N SER A 189 -7.79 12.81 13.41
CA SER A 189 -7.52 12.43 14.85
C SER A 189 -7.25 10.92 15.15
N SER A 190 -6.40 10.73 16.19
CA SER A 190 -6.16 9.71 17.26
C SER A 190 -6.20 8.17 17.09
N ILE A 191 -5.35 7.50 17.91
CA ILE A 191 -4.93 6.07 17.91
C ILE A 191 -5.43 5.34 19.20
N PRO A 192 -5.80 4.04 19.18
CA PRO A 192 -6.27 3.30 20.38
C PRO A 192 -5.19 2.44 21.09
N SER A 193 -5.49 2.04 22.33
CA SER A 193 -4.56 1.61 23.40
C SER A 193 -4.08 0.15 23.39
N MET A 194 -3.01 -0.07 24.18
CA MET A 194 -2.04 -1.19 24.24
C MET A 194 -2.55 -2.56 24.71
N GLU A 195 -3.64 -2.65 25.48
CA GLU A 195 -4.02 -3.88 26.21
C GLU A 195 -4.39 -5.09 25.31
N ARG A 196 -4.64 -4.84 24.02
CA ARG A 196 -5.11 -5.88 23.08
C ARG A 196 -3.99 -6.71 22.44
N LEU A 197 -2.77 -6.17 22.38
CA LEU A 197 -1.64 -6.81 21.68
C LEU A 197 -1.07 -8.02 22.45
N GLU A 198 -1.17 -8.04 23.77
CA GLU A 198 -0.59 -9.09 24.63
C GLU A 198 -1.37 -10.41 24.55
N SER A 199 -2.64 -10.37 24.14
CA SER A 199 -3.48 -11.58 24.01
C SER A 199 -3.21 -12.42 22.75
N LEU A 200 -2.58 -11.83 21.71
CA LEU A 200 -2.42 -12.47 20.40
C LEU A 200 -1.13 -13.29 20.28
N THR A 201 -0.09 -12.96 21.06
CA THR A 201 1.20 -13.68 21.08
C THR A 201 1.11 -15.08 21.68
N GLN A 202 0.17 -15.34 22.58
CA GLN A 202 0.00 -16.66 23.20
C GLN A 202 -0.62 -17.70 22.25
N LYS A 203 -1.39 -17.28 21.24
CA LYS A 203 -2.09 -18.22 20.34
C LYS A 203 -1.23 -18.76 19.21
N ILE A 204 -0.21 -18.02 18.77
CA ILE A 204 0.62 -18.41 17.61
C ILE A 204 1.66 -19.49 17.98
N CYS A 205 1.98 -19.65 19.26
CA CYS A 205 3.00 -20.61 19.73
C CYS A 205 2.45 -22.02 20.04
N ILE A 206 1.13 -22.23 20.04
CA ILE A 206 0.52 -23.50 20.49
C ILE A 206 0.29 -24.49 19.34
N ASP A 207 0.23 -24.02 18.09
CA ASP A 207 -0.04 -24.88 16.93
C ASP A 207 1.24 -25.29 16.16
N LYS A 208 2.21 -25.88 16.88
CA LYS A 208 3.36 -26.58 16.28
C LYS A 208 3.33 -28.06 16.59
#